data_AF-A0A9P7F818-F1
#
_entry.id   AF-A0A9P7F818-F1
#
_cell.length_a   1.000
_cell.length_b   1.000
_cell.length_c   1.000
_cell.angle_alpha   90.00
_cell.angle_beta   90.00
_cell.angle_gamma   90.00
#
_symmetry.space_group_name_H-M   'P 1'
#
loop_
_entity.id
_entity.type
_entity.pdbx_description
1 polymer ?
#
loop_
_entity_poly.entity_id
_entity_poly.type
_entity_poly.pdbx_seq_one_letter_code
_entity_poly.pdbx_strand_id
1 'polypeptide(L)'
;MYIEGTGHTEGEGCEHVFSSSNELARSTRHANPFHRHQSIEQHFAFWDDDKYAALSIFLRNHYREALADIRTLTAELSAIKDALNLTDADFTRFHAQERKYLDELKQTPVKDHLSIRYIGVLDELTEHQREWDLAREAANRSLVEIHTDSLNDMHVALNQARVRVDMAYSKLQNTEGSAAHLETQLGIDKQWEIGKEASLLKYCSALDDLECLVVMRLFELSKLSLSGTGN
;
A
#
# COMPACT_ATOMS: atom_id res chain seq x y z
N MET A 1 -2.85 -10.10 13.64
CA MET A 1 -4.09 -10.56 14.32
C MET A 1 -3.68 -11.50 15.44
N TYR A 2 -4.16 -11.26 16.66
CA TYR A 2 -3.81 -12.07 17.83
C TYR A 2 -4.40 -13.48 17.69
N ILE A 3 -3.55 -14.50 17.70
CA ILE A 3 -3.95 -15.91 17.67
C ILE A 3 -3.65 -16.49 19.04
N GLU A 4 -4.68 -17.00 19.70
CA GLU A 4 -4.53 -17.64 20.99
C GLU A 4 -3.65 -18.89 20.86
N GLY A 5 -2.69 -19.06 21.77
CA GLY A 5 -1.76 -20.18 21.77
C GLY A 5 -0.49 -19.99 20.94
N THR A 6 -0.36 -18.91 20.18
CA THR A 6 0.87 -18.61 19.41
C THR A 6 2.04 -18.14 20.30
N GLY A 7 1.75 -17.70 21.52
CA GLY A 7 2.76 -17.24 22.48
C GLY A 7 3.58 -16.07 21.91
N HIS A 8 4.87 -16.02 22.27
CA HIS A 8 5.84 -15.03 21.76
C HIS A 8 6.42 -15.39 20.38
N THR A 9 5.82 -16.36 19.68
CA THR A 9 6.35 -16.78 18.38
C THR A 9 5.85 -15.86 17.27
N GLU A 10 6.75 -15.46 16.37
CA GLU A 10 6.43 -14.55 15.26
C GLU A 10 5.57 -15.22 14.17
N GLY A 11 5.43 -16.56 14.21
CA GLY A 11 4.66 -17.33 13.22
C GLY A 11 5.33 -17.45 11.85
N GLU A 12 6.54 -16.90 11.67
CA GLU A 12 7.27 -16.84 10.40
C GLU A 12 8.09 -18.12 10.11
N GLY A 13 7.98 -19.15 10.95
CA GLY A 13 8.73 -20.40 10.82
C GLY A 13 8.61 -21.05 9.44
N CYS A 14 7.41 -21.09 8.88
CA CYS A 14 7.19 -21.63 7.52
C CYS A 14 7.86 -20.78 6.43
N GLU A 15 7.84 -19.46 6.57
CA GLU A 15 8.47 -18.56 5.59
C GLU A 15 9.98 -18.76 5.56
N HIS A 16 10.62 -18.89 6.72
CA HIS A 16 12.05 -19.18 6.80
C HIS A 16 12.42 -20.52 6.15
N VAL A 17 11.60 -21.57 6.33
CA VAL A 17 11.77 -22.88 5.67
C VAL A 17 11.71 -22.75 4.15
N PHE A 18 10.68 -22.07 3.64
CA PHE A 18 10.51 -21.91 2.20
C PHE A 18 11.61 -21.03 1.60
N SER A 19 12.01 -19.97 2.31
CA SER A 19 13.11 -19.12 1.89
C SER A 19 14.43 -19.89 1.79
N SER A 20 14.79 -20.70 2.80
CA SER A 20 16.02 -21.51 2.75
C SER A 20 15.98 -22.56 1.62
N SER A 21 14.80 -23.10 1.32
CA SER A 21 14.64 -24.08 0.24
C SER A 21 14.99 -23.51 -1.15
N ASN A 22 14.97 -22.18 -1.33
CA ASN A 22 15.37 -21.55 -2.59
C ASN A 22 16.85 -21.81 -2.96
N GLU A 23 17.70 -22.09 -1.97
CA GLU A 23 19.11 -22.44 -2.20
C GLU A 23 19.26 -23.71 -3.05
N LEU A 24 18.31 -24.64 -2.94
CA LEU A 24 18.26 -25.88 -3.73
C LEU A 24 17.97 -25.65 -5.20
N ALA A 25 17.42 -24.49 -5.59
CA ALA A 25 16.99 -24.25 -6.97
C ALA A 25 18.15 -24.38 -7.96
N ARG A 26 19.36 -23.94 -7.58
CA ARG A 26 20.54 -23.99 -8.46
C ARG A 26 21.08 -25.41 -8.63
N SER A 27 21.16 -26.18 -7.55
CA SER A 27 21.71 -27.56 -7.58
C SER A 27 20.75 -28.55 -8.23
N THR A 28 19.44 -28.36 -8.06
CA THR A 28 18.43 -29.28 -8.58
C THR A 28 18.07 -29.03 -10.06
N ARG A 29 18.25 -27.82 -10.59
CA ARG A 29 17.84 -27.44 -11.97
C ARG A 29 18.29 -28.41 -13.05
N HIS A 30 19.55 -28.84 -13.02
CA HIS A 30 20.13 -29.73 -14.03
C HIS A 30 20.46 -31.13 -13.47
N ALA A 31 20.12 -31.41 -12.22
CA ALA A 31 20.34 -32.71 -11.60
C ALA A 31 19.38 -33.77 -12.16
N ASN A 32 19.81 -35.04 -12.15
CA ASN A 32 18.94 -36.17 -12.45
C ASN A 32 17.89 -36.34 -11.33
N PRO A 33 16.79 -37.07 -11.56
CA PRO A 33 15.74 -37.25 -10.54
C PRO A 33 16.26 -37.80 -9.21
N PHE A 34 17.23 -38.71 -9.24
CA PHE A 34 17.82 -39.30 -8.05
C PHE A 34 18.56 -38.26 -7.19
N HIS A 35 19.46 -37.48 -7.79
CA HIS A 35 20.23 -36.44 -7.11
C HIS A 35 19.35 -35.27 -6.67
N ARG A 36 18.26 -34.97 -7.39
CA ARG A 36 17.26 -33.99 -6.94
C ARG A 36 16.63 -34.41 -5.61
N HIS A 37 16.13 -35.65 -5.52
CA HIS A 37 15.55 -36.17 -4.28
C HIS A 37 16.60 -36.19 -3.16
N GLN A 38 17.80 -36.70 -3.45
CA GLN A 38 18.89 -36.73 -2.47
C GLN A 38 19.23 -35.34 -1.92
N SER A 39 19.37 -34.32 -2.78
CA SER A 39 19.68 -32.96 -2.35
C SER A 39 18.56 -32.33 -1.52
N ILE A 40 17.29 -32.60 -1.87
CA ILE A 40 16.14 -32.11 -1.10
C ILE A 40 16.11 -32.77 0.29
N GLU A 41 16.24 -34.10 0.35
CA GLU A 41 16.24 -34.85 1.61
C GLU A 41 17.38 -34.39 2.55
N GLN A 42 18.59 -34.24 2.01
CA GLN A 42 19.74 -33.80 2.80
C GLN A 42 19.58 -32.37 3.33
N HIS A 43 19.02 -31.46 2.53
CA HIS A 43 18.79 -30.09 2.97
C HIS A 43 17.80 -30.03 4.13
N PHE A 44 16.67 -30.75 4.04
CA PHE A 44 15.69 -30.76 5.13
C PHE A 44 16.18 -31.53 6.35
N ALA A 45 16.96 -32.60 6.18
CA ALA A 45 17.58 -33.30 7.31
C ALA A 45 18.54 -32.38 8.09
N PHE A 46 19.39 -31.65 7.38
CA PHE A 46 20.31 -30.69 8.01
C PHE A 46 19.54 -29.54 8.67
N TRP A 47 18.51 -29.02 8.00
CA TRP A 47 17.67 -27.95 8.53
C TRP A 47 16.95 -28.39 9.82
N ASP A 48 16.41 -29.61 9.86
CA ASP A 48 15.77 -30.18 11.05
C ASP A 48 16.78 -30.30 12.20
N ASP A 49 17.98 -30.84 11.96
CA ASP A 49 19.02 -30.96 12.97
C ASP A 49 19.40 -29.59 13.58
N ASP A 50 19.59 -28.57 12.73
CA ASP A 50 19.86 -27.20 13.17
C ASP A 50 18.69 -26.64 14.00
N LYS A 51 17.44 -26.92 13.62
CA LYS A 51 16.26 -26.50 14.39
C LYS A 51 16.16 -27.20 15.73
N TYR A 52 16.38 -28.50 15.80
CA TYR A 52 16.37 -29.22 17.07
C TYR A 52 17.48 -28.72 18.00
N ALA A 53 18.67 -28.43 17.45
CA ALA A 53 19.77 -27.83 18.22
C ALA A 53 19.41 -26.44 18.75
N ALA A 54 18.76 -25.60 17.94
CA ALA A 54 18.35 -24.25 18.34
C ALA A 54 17.11 -24.22 19.27
N LEU A 55 16.24 -25.24 19.21
CA LEU A 55 14.95 -25.26 19.89
C LEU A 55 15.08 -25.08 21.41
N SER A 56 16.07 -25.72 22.02
CA SER A 56 16.27 -25.63 23.48
C SER A 56 16.65 -24.22 23.93
N ILE A 57 17.44 -23.50 23.13
CA ILE A 57 17.83 -22.11 23.40
C ILE A 57 16.63 -21.20 23.20
N PHE A 58 15.91 -21.38 22.09
CA PHE A 58 14.68 -20.66 21.78
C PHE A 58 13.65 -20.75 22.91
N LEU A 59 13.30 -21.97 23.34
CA LEU A 59 12.33 -22.19 24.41
C LEU A 59 12.77 -21.56 25.73
N ARG A 60 14.06 -21.68 26.08
CA ARG A 60 14.60 -21.11 27.31
C ARG A 60 14.56 -19.58 27.31
N ASN A 61 14.90 -18.96 26.18
CA ASN A 61 14.93 -17.50 26.06
C ASN A 61 13.51 -16.93 26.13
N HIS A 62 12.57 -17.46 25.34
CA HIS A 62 11.18 -17.01 25.37
C HIS A 62 10.50 -17.28 26.71
N TYR A 63 10.84 -18.36 27.41
CA TYR A 63 10.34 -18.58 28.76
C TYR A 63 10.83 -17.51 29.75
N ARG A 64 12.11 -17.09 29.64
CA ARG A 64 12.68 -16.04 30.48
C ARG A 64 12.10 -14.67 30.16
N GLU A 65 11.92 -14.35 28.88
CA GLU A 65 11.25 -13.14 28.41
C GLU A 65 9.83 -13.08 28.96
N ALA A 66 9.03 -14.13 28.78
CA ALA A 66 7.67 -14.19 29.31
C ALA A 66 7.61 -14.00 30.84
N LEU A 67 8.57 -14.59 31.59
CA LEU A 67 8.66 -14.36 33.02
C LEU A 67 9.04 -12.92 33.38
N ALA A 68 9.92 -12.29 32.60
CA ALA A 68 10.30 -10.91 32.80
C ALA A 68 9.10 -9.98 32.53
N ASP A 69 8.41 -10.19 31.42
CA ASP A 69 7.21 -9.43 31.02
C ASP A 69 6.09 -9.56 32.04
N ILE A 70 5.82 -10.76 32.54
CA ILE A 70 4.82 -10.94 33.60
C ILE A 70 5.22 -10.13 34.84
N ARG A 71 6.50 -10.10 35.21
CA ARG A 71 6.94 -9.35 36.39
C ARG A 71 6.83 -7.84 36.21
N THR A 72 7.16 -7.32 35.03
CA THR A 72 7.16 -5.87 34.75
C THR A 72 5.75 -5.38 34.42
N LEU A 73 5.12 -5.98 33.42
CA LEU A 73 3.86 -5.51 32.85
C LEU A 73 2.68 -5.72 33.80
N THR A 74 2.69 -6.70 34.71
CA THR A 74 1.56 -6.90 35.64
C THR A 74 1.34 -5.67 36.53
N ALA A 75 2.41 -5.04 37.01
CA ALA A 75 2.30 -3.85 37.86
C ALA A 75 1.84 -2.63 37.05
N GLU A 76 2.42 -2.43 35.86
CA GLU A 76 2.05 -1.33 34.96
C GLU A 76 0.60 -1.44 34.50
N LEU A 77 0.18 -2.65 34.12
CA LEU A 77 -1.16 -2.94 33.66
C LEU A 77 -2.19 -2.81 34.79
N SER A 78 -1.84 -3.16 36.03
CA SER A 78 -2.68 -2.86 37.19
C SER A 78 -2.87 -1.37 37.39
N ALA A 79 -1.80 -0.58 37.32
CA ALA A 79 -1.88 0.87 37.49
C ALA A 79 -2.73 1.54 36.39
N ILE A 80 -2.61 1.07 35.13
CA ILE A 80 -3.42 1.55 34.01
C ILE A 80 -4.88 1.15 34.17
N LYS A 81 -5.16 -0.09 34.59
CA LYS A 81 -6.52 -0.57 34.88
C LYS A 81 -7.19 0.30 35.94
N ASP A 82 -6.49 0.60 37.02
CA ASP A 82 -7.00 1.44 38.10
C ASP A 82 -7.23 2.88 37.63
N ALA A 83 -6.29 3.45 36.86
CA ALA A 83 -6.40 4.82 36.36
C ALA A 83 -7.55 5.01 35.35
N LEU A 84 -7.80 4.02 34.50
CA LEU A 84 -8.81 4.07 33.43
C LEU A 84 -10.12 3.35 33.80
N ASN A 85 -10.22 2.79 35.01
CA ASN A 85 -11.33 1.94 35.45
C ASN A 85 -11.64 0.79 34.47
N LEU A 86 -10.60 0.11 34.01
CA LEU A 86 -10.71 -1.00 33.06
C LEU A 86 -10.73 -2.36 33.76
N THR A 87 -11.48 -3.27 33.19
CA THR A 87 -11.55 -4.68 33.59
C THR A 87 -10.90 -5.59 32.55
N ASP A 88 -10.60 -6.84 32.91
CA ASP A 88 -10.05 -7.80 31.95
C ASP A 88 -10.97 -8.03 30.73
N ALA A 89 -12.29 -7.92 30.94
CA ALA A 89 -13.28 -8.03 29.87
C ALA A 89 -13.18 -6.89 28.83
N ASP A 90 -12.66 -5.72 29.23
CA ASP A 90 -12.50 -4.59 28.32
C ASP A 90 -11.45 -4.87 27.25
N PHE A 91 -10.37 -5.59 27.56
CA PHE A 91 -9.35 -5.96 26.57
C PHE A 91 -9.91 -6.89 25.50
N THR A 92 -10.71 -7.89 25.89
CA THR A 92 -11.39 -8.75 24.93
C THR A 92 -12.33 -7.95 24.02
N ARG A 93 -13.04 -6.95 24.58
CA ARG A 93 -13.88 -6.03 23.81
C ARG A 93 -13.05 -5.16 22.86
N PHE A 94 -11.92 -4.63 23.31
CA PHE A 94 -11.02 -3.81 22.47
C PHE A 94 -10.49 -4.62 21.29
N HIS A 95 -10.07 -5.86 21.50
CA HIS A 95 -9.65 -6.74 20.40
C HIS A 95 -10.78 -6.99 19.38
N ALA A 96 -12.02 -7.17 19.85
CA ALA A 96 -13.16 -7.33 18.96
C ALA A 96 -13.47 -6.04 18.17
N GLN A 97 -13.36 -4.87 18.82
CA GLN A 97 -13.56 -3.57 18.20
C GLN A 97 -12.47 -3.26 17.17
N GLU A 98 -11.21 -3.49 17.52
CA GLU A 98 -10.06 -3.33 16.62
C GLU A 98 -10.21 -4.22 15.38
N ARG A 99 -10.56 -5.50 15.57
CA ARG A 99 -10.80 -6.42 14.46
C ARG A 99 -11.92 -5.92 13.55
N LYS A 100 -13.03 -5.45 14.14
CA LYS A 100 -14.16 -4.90 13.39
C LYS A 100 -13.75 -3.65 12.61
N TYR A 101 -13.03 -2.72 13.23
CA TYR A 101 -12.51 -1.51 12.59
C TYR A 101 -11.61 -1.84 11.40
N LEU A 102 -10.65 -2.77 11.58
CA LEU A 102 -9.75 -3.19 10.51
C LEU A 102 -10.48 -3.92 9.37
N ASP A 103 -11.52 -4.70 9.69
CA ASP A 103 -12.34 -5.36 8.66
C ASP A 103 -13.22 -4.35 7.90
N GLU A 104 -13.70 -3.30 8.56
CA GLU A 104 -14.41 -2.18 7.94
C GLU A 104 -13.46 -1.35 7.05
N LEU A 105 -12.20 -1.15 7.46
CA LEU A 105 -11.20 -0.41 6.69
C LEU A 105 -10.82 -1.09 5.37
N LYS A 106 -10.92 -2.42 5.28
CA LYS A 106 -10.71 -3.15 4.02
C LYS A 106 -11.76 -2.81 2.95
N GLN A 107 -12.92 -2.31 3.36
CA GLN A 107 -13.97 -1.87 2.46
C GLN A 107 -13.97 -0.35 2.41
N THR A 108 -13.16 0.23 1.52
CA THR A 108 -13.34 1.63 1.14
C THR A 108 -14.79 1.82 0.70
N PRO A 109 -15.58 2.68 1.38
CA PRO A 109 -16.97 2.91 1.02
C PRO A 109 -17.10 3.23 -0.46
N VAL A 110 -18.13 2.69 -1.12
CA VAL A 110 -18.36 2.93 -2.57
C VAL A 110 -18.38 4.43 -2.90
N LYS A 111 -18.86 5.25 -1.96
CA LYS A 111 -18.86 6.71 -2.04
C LYS A 111 -17.44 7.30 -2.07
N ASP A 112 -16.50 6.74 -1.33
CA ASP A 112 -15.10 7.20 -1.29
C ASP A 112 -14.38 6.80 -2.57
N HIS A 113 -14.63 5.61 -3.12
CA HIS A 113 -14.07 5.22 -4.41
C HIS A 113 -14.52 6.13 -5.56
N LEU A 114 -15.81 6.48 -5.61
CA LEU A 114 -16.33 7.40 -6.64
C LEU A 114 -15.77 8.81 -6.45
N SER A 115 -15.59 9.25 -5.21
CA SER A 115 -15.02 10.57 -4.89
C SER A 115 -13.53 10.64 -5.24
N ILE A 116 -12.74 9.61 -4.89
CA ILE A 116 -11.33 9.48 -5.27
C ILE A 116 -11.19 9.46 -6.80
N ARG A 117 -12.02 8.68 -7.50
CA ARG A 117 -12.02 8.60 -8.96
C ARG A 117 -12.39 9.94 -9.60
N TYR A 118 -13.39 10.62 -9.06
CA TYR A 118 -13.82 11.94 -9.55
C TYR A 118 -12.71 12.98 -9.40
N ILE A 119 -11.99 12.98 -8.27
CA ILE A 119 -10.82 13.84 -8.07
C ILE A 119 -9.72 13.55 -9.10
N GLY A 120 -9.42 12.28 -9.36
CA GLY A 120 -8.46 11.91 -10.39
C GLY A 120 -8.85 12.43 -11.79
N VAL A 121 -10.15 12.33 -12.13
CA VAL A 121 -10.68 12.87 -13.39
C VAL A 121 -10.59 14.40 -13.44
N LEU A 122 -10.78 15.11 -12.31
CA LEU A 122 -10.57 16.56 -12.27
C LEU A 122 -9.12 16.95 -12.50
N ASP A 123 -8.16 16.21 -11.92
CA ASP A 123 -6.73 16.44 -12.16
C ASP A 123 -6.39 16.19 -13.65
N GLU A 124 -6.88 15.10 -14.24
CA GLU A 124 -6.74 14.80 -15.68
C GLU A 124 -7.37 15.89 -16.55
N LEU A 125 -8.52 16.42 -16.15
CA LEU A 125 -9.19 17.51 -16.86
C LEU A 125 -8.34 18.79 -16.84
N THR A 126 -7.75 19.16 -15.70
CA THR A 126 -6.85 20.33 -15.64
C THR A 126 -5.61 20.16 -16.50
N GLU A 127 -5.04 18.95 -16.55
CA GLU A 127 -3.87 18.67 -17.38
C GLU A 127 -4.23 18.67 -18.87
N HIS A 128 -5.35 18.07 -19.27
CA HIS A 128 -5.80 18.10 -20.66
C HIS A 128 -6.22 19.50 -21.13
N GLN A 129 -6.77 20.35 -20.24
CA GLN A 129 -6.99 21.76 -20.54
C GLN A 129 -5.67 22.47 -20.86
N ARG A 130 -4.65 22.25 -20.02
CA ARG A 130 -3.30 22.79 -20.23
C ARG A 130 -2.67 22.28 -21.52
N GLU A 131 -2.79 20.99 -21.82
CA GLU A 131 -2.30 20.38 -23.07
C GLU A 131 -2.99 20.99 -24.30
N TRP A 132 -4.30 21.19 -24.25
CA TRP A 132 -5.07 21.81 -25.32
C TRP A 132 -4.68 23.27 -25.53
N ASP A 133 -4.53 24.05 -24.45
CA ASP A 133 -4.08 25.43 -24.51
C ASP A 133 -2.69 25.55 -25.14
N LEU A 134 -1.74 24.70 -24.73
CA LEU A 134 -0.40 24.67 -25.32
C LEU A 134 -0.40 24.24 -26.79
N ALA A 135 -1.22 23.24 -27.15
CA ALA A 135 -1.36 22.81 -28.55
C ALA A 135 -1.95 23.91 -29.42
N ARG A 136 -2.95 24.63 -28.90
CA ARG A 136 -3.60 25.77 -29.56
C ARG A 136 -2.64 26.95 -29.73
N GLU A 137 -1.88 27.28 -28.70
CA GLU A 137 -0.83 28.31 -28.78
C GLU A 137 0.27 27.93 -29.77
N ALA A 138 0.70 26.66 -29.78
CA ALA A 138 1.69 26.18 -30.73
C ALA A 138 1.18 26.28 -32.19
N ALA A 139 -0.08 25.90 -32.42
CA ALA A 139 -0.71 26.06 -33.74
C ALA A 139 -0.82 27.53 -34.17
N ASN A 140 -1.19 28.43 -33.24
CA ASN A 140 -1.23 29.87 -33.50
C ASN A 140 0.17 30.44 -33.79
N ARG A 141 1.22 29.99 -33.09
CA ARG A 141 2.61 30.37 -33.38
C ARG A 141 3.03 29.92 -34.78
N SER A 142 2.73 28.68 -35.16
CA SER A 142 3.02 28.16 -36.50
C SER A 142 2.30 28.90 -37.63
N LEU A 143 1.14 29.52 -37.34
CA LEU A 143 0.41 30.36 -38.31
C LEU A 143 1.02 31.77 -38.47
N VAL A 144 1.71 32.28 -37.45
CA VAL A 144 2.28 33.63 -37.42
C VAL A 144 3.77 33.65 -37.80
N GLU A 145 4.49 32.54 -37.61
CA GLU A 145 5.89 32.42 -38.00
C GLU A 145 6.08 32.46 -39.53
N ILE A 146 6.83 33.46 -39.99
CA ILE A 146 7.29 33.57 -41.38
C ILE A 146 8.31 32.45 -41.63
N HIS A 147 7.85 31.36 -42.24
CA HIS A 147 8.73 30.27 -42.65
C HIS A 147 9.55 30.70 -43.86
N THR A 148 10.88 30.67 -43.73
CA THR A 148 11.84 30.94 -44.82
C THR A 148 12.05 29.75 -45.75
N ASP A 149 11.62 28.56 -45.34
CA ASP A 149 11.84 27.29 -46.05
C ASP A 149 10.61 26.82 -46.85
N SER A 150 10.84 25.81 -47.69
CA SER A 150 9.91 25.21 -48.68
C SER A 150 8.43 25.15 -48.27
N LEU A 151 7.54 25.47 -49.22
CA LEU A 151 6.06 25.38 -49.07
C LEU A 151 5.57 24.03 -48.53
N ASN A 152 6.29 22.94 -48.84
CA ASN A 152 5.91 21.61 -48.41
C ASN A 152 6.12 21.40 -46.91
N ASP A 153 7.18 21.99 -46.35
CA ASP A 153 7.50 21.88 -44.92
C ASP A 153 6.49 22.68 -44.07
N MET A 154 6.04 23.84 -44.57
CA MET A 154 4.91 24.58 -43.99
C MET A 154 3.62 23.74 -43.95
N HIS A 155 3.29 23.07 -45.05
CA HIS A 155 2.06 22.27 -45.12
C HIS A 155 2.10 21.10 -44.14
N VAL A 156 3.26 20.45 -43.99
CA VAL A 156 3.48 19.38 -43.01
C VAL A 156 3.37 19.91 -41.57
N ALA A 157 4.03 21.02 -41.25
CA ALA A 157 3.98 21.62 -39.92
C ALA A 157 2.55 22.05 -39.53
N LEU A 158 1.80 22.65 -40.46
CA LEU A 158 0.42 23.08 -40.22
C LEU A 158 -0.53 21.89 -40.00
N ASN A 159 -0.40 20.83 -40.81
CA ASN A 159 -1.19 19.62 -40.63
C ASN A 159 -0.85 18.92 -39.30
N GLN A 160 0.42 18.88 -38.89
CA GLN A 160 0.82 18.33 -37.61
C GLN A 160 0.25 19.13 -36.43
N ALA A 161 0.28 20.47 -36.52
CA ALA A 161 -0.30 21.34 -35.50
C ALA A 161 -1.82 21.14 -35.38
N ARG A 162 -2.53 21.05 -36.52
CA ARG A 162 -3.96 20.74 -36.56
C ARG A 162 -4.28 19.40 -35.90
N VAL A 163 -3.59 18.33 -36.30
CA VAL A 163 -3.81 16.99 -35.73
C VAL A 163 -3.56 16.98 -34.22
N ARG A 164 -2.53 17.71 -33.74
CA ARG A 164 -2.26 17.83 -32.29
C ARG A 164 -3.38 18.54 -31.54
N VAL A 165 -3.93 19.64 -32.08
CA VAL A 165 -5.06 20.35 -31.48
C VAL A 165 -6.31 19.47 -31.45
N ASP A 166 -6.63 18.79 -32.56
CA ASP A 166 -7.80 17.91 -32.66
C ASP A 166 -7.70 16.72 -31.68
N MET A 167 -6.51 16.13 -31.52
CA MET A 167 -6.27 15.08 -30.54
C MET A 167 -6.36 15.58 -29.10
N ALA A 168 -5.77 16.73 -28.78
CA ALA A 168 -5.83 17.32 -27.43
C ALA A 168 -7.28 17.69 -27.06
N TYR A 169 -8.04 18.24 -28.00
CA TYR A 169 -9.45 18.55 -27.82
C TYR A 169 -10.31 17.29 -27.61
N SER A 170 -10.06 16.23 -28.38
CA SER A 170 -10.76 14.95 -28.22
C SER A 170 -10.51 14.33 -26.84
N LYS A 171 -9.29 14.43 -26.31
CA LYS A 171 -8.96 13.98 -24.95
C LYS A 171 -9.72 14.79 -23.90
N LEU A 172 -9.70 16.12 -24.01
CA LEU A 172 -10.42 17.02 -23.12
C LEU A 172 -11.93 16.70 -23.09
N GLN A 173 -12.54 16.51 -24.25
CA GLN A 173 -13.98 16.21 -24.34
C GLN A 173 -14.33 14.85 -23.70
N ASN A 174 -13.45 13.85 -23.83
CA ASN A 174 -13.65 12.54 -23.20
C ASN A 174 -13.54 12.61 -21.67
N THR A 175 -12.61 13.41 -21.14
CA THR A 175 -12.46 13.59 -19.69
C THR A 175 -13.56 14.47 -19.11
N GLU A 176 -14.03 15.50 -19.82
CA GLU A 176 -15.24 16.26 -19.48
C GLU A 176 -16.47 15.37 -19.41
N GLY A 177 -16.66 14.47 -20.39
CA GLY A 177 -17.76 13.50 -20.37
C GLY A 177 -17.67 12.52 -19.20
N SER A 178 -16.46 12.11 -18.84
CA SER A 178 -16.21 11.24 -17.68
C SER A 178 -16.48 11.95 -16.35
N ALA A 179 -16.11 13.24 -16.25
CA ALA A 179 -16.39 14.08 -15.09
C ALA A 179 -17.90 14.26 -14.89
N ALA A 180 -18.63 14.63 -15.95
CA ALA A 180 -20.08 14.83 -15.90
C ALA A 180 -20.84 13.54 -15.51
N HIS A 181 -20.36 12.38 -15.97
CA HIS A 181 -20.93 11.09 -15.59
C HIS A 181 -20.76 10.82 -14.09
N LEU A 182 -19.58 11.08 -13.54
CA LEU A 182 -19.28 10.91 -12.11
C LEU A 182 -20.02 11.93 -11.23
N GLU A 183 -20.17 13.18 -11.69
CA GLU A 183 -20.96 14.22 -11.04
C GLU A 183 -22.44 13.81 -10.90
N THR A 184 -22.99 13.20 -11.96
CA THR A 184 -24.35 12.66 -11.96
C THR A 184 -24.50 11.51 -10.95
N GLN A 185 -23.50 10.64 -10.84
CA GLN A 185 -23.50 9.53 -9.88
C GLN A 185 -23.35 10.00 -8.42
N LEU A 186 -22.59 11.08 -8.20
CA LEU A 186 -22.38 11.68 -6.87
C LEU A 186 -23.48 12.67 -6.47
N GLY A 187 -24.36 13.05 -7.39
CA GLY A 187 -25.47 13.98 -7.14
C GLY A 187 -25.01 15.43 -6.91
N ILE A 188 -23.92 15.84 -7.57
CA ILE A 188 -23.31 17.16 -7.38
C ILE A 188 -23.90 18.16 -8.39
N ASP A 189 -24.52 19.23 -7.87
CA ASP A 189 -25.26 20.23 -8.67
C ASP A 189 -24.41 21.47 -9.04
N LYS A 190 -23.24 21.67 -8.40
CA LYS A 190 -22.34 22.82 -8.66
C LYS A 190 -20.85 22.46 -8.63
N GLN A 191 -20.20 22.71 -9.75
CA GLN A 191 -18.81 22.36 -10.05
C GLN A 191 -17.73 23.17 -9.27
N TRP A 192 -18.08 24.30 -8.66
CA TRP A 192 -17.10 25.28 -8.14
C TRP A 192 -16.87 25.28 -6.62
N GLU A 193 -17.69 24.58 -5.83
CA GLU A 193 -17.40 24.36 -4.38
C GLU A 193 -16.42 23.19 -4.16
N ILE A 194 -16.23 22.36 -5.19
CA ILE A 194 -15.50 21.10 -5.20
C ILE A 194 -13.98 21.30 -5.11
N GLY A 195 -13.40 22.41 -5.57
CA GLY A 195 -11.93 22.62 -5.49
C GLY A 195 -11.39 22.59 -4.05
N LYS A 196 -12.18 23.07 -3.09
CA LYS A 196 -11.87 23.00 -1.66
C LYS A 196 -12.15 21.60 -1.09
N GLU A 197 -13.24 20.97 -1.52
CA GLU A 197 -13.67 19.66 -1.05
C GLU A 197 -12.79 18.52 -1.58
N ALA A 198 -12.32 18.63 -2.82
CA ALA A 198 -11.31 17.76 -3.43
C ALA A 198 -9.95 17.88 -2.73
N SER A 199 -9.56 19.09 -2.34
CA SER A 199 -8.34 19.31 -1.54
C SER A 199 -8.48 18.69 -0.14
N LEU A 200 -9.68 18.74 0.43
CA LEU A 200 -10.00 18.16 1.74
C LEU A 200 -10.03 16.62 1.69
N LEU A 201 -10.60 16.04 0.62
CA LEU A 201 -10.59 14.60 0.39
C LEU A 201 -9.19 14.05 0.06
N LYS A 202 -8.37 14.79 -0.72
CA LYS A 202 -6.95 14.46 -0.91
C LYS A 202 -6.19 14.48 0.41
N TYR A 203 -6.48 15.46 1.26
CA TYR A 203 -5.92 15.53 2.61
C TYR A 203 -6.38 14.34 3.47
N CYS A 204 -7.66 13.98 3.45
CA CYS A 204 -8.18 12.80 4.15
C CYS A 204 -7.52 11.50 3.65
N SER A 205 -7.42 11.30 2.33
CA SER A 205 -6.75 10.12 1.77
C SER A 205 -5.28 10.06 2.15
N ALA A 206 -4.56 11.19 2.08
CA ALA A 206 -3.16 11.25 2.51
C ALA A 206 -3.00 11.04 4.02
N LEU A 207 -4.00 11.46 4.81
CA LEU A 207 -4.06 11.23 6.25
C LEU A 207 -4.32 9.75 6.57
N ASP A 208 -5.23 9.09 5.85
CA ASP A 208 -5.51 7.66 5.99
C ASP A 208 -4.29 6.81 5.60
N ASP A 209 -3.60 7.18 4.51
CA ASP A 209 -2.35 6.53 4.10
C ASP A 209 -1.24 6.73 5.14
N LEU A 210 -1.13 7.94 5.70
CA LEU A 210 -0.17 8.24 6.77
C LEU A 210 -0.51 7.45 8.05
N GLU A 211 -1.78 7.38 8.43
CA GLU A 211 -2.23 6.58 9.58
C GLU A 211 -1.87 5.12 9.38
N CYS A 212 -2.14 4.55 8.20
CA CYS A 212 -1.78 3.19 7.86
C CYS A 212 -0.26 2.96 7.97
N LEU A 213 0.56 3.85 7.42
CA LEU A 213 2.02 3.77 7.51
C LEU A 213 2.53 3.89 8.95
N VAL A 214 1.94 4.76 9.77
CA VAL A 214 2.29 4.90 11.18
C VAL A 214 1.92 3.63 11.95
N VAL A 215 0.73 3.09 11.74
CA VAL A 215 0.27 1.84 12.36
C VAL A 215 1.18 0.68 11.94
N MET A 216 1.48 0.53 10.65
CA MET A 216 2.43 -0.47 10.15
C MET A 216 3.80 -0.29 10.80
N ARG A 217 4.31 0.94 10.89
CA ARG A 217 5.61 1.22 11.49
C ARG A 217 5.63 0.92 12.99
N LEU A 218 4.54 1.20 13.72
CA LEU A 218 4.41 0.83 15.13
C LEU A 218 4.41 -0.70 15.30
N PHE A 219 3.71 -1.43 14.42
CA PHE A 219 3.76 -2.89 14.41
C PHE A 219 5.16 -3.42 14.08
N GLU A 220 5.84 -2.89 13.07
CA GLU A 220 7.23 -3.23 12.75
C GLU A 220 8.17 -2.94 13.92
N LEU A 221 8.05 -1.77 14.56
CA LEU A 221 8.87 -1.41 15.71
C LEU A 221 8.59 -2.30 16.91
N SER A 222 7.32 -2.70 17.13
CA SER A 222 6.96 -3.67 18.16
C SER A 222 7.60 -5.04 17.89
N LYS A 223 7.57 -5.51 16.63
CA LYS A 223 8.29 -6.72 16.20
C LYS A 223 9.81 -6.59 16.38
N LEU A 224 10.39 -5.44 16.05
CA LEU A 224 11.82 -5.18 16.21
C LEU A 224 12.24 -5.06 17.68
N SER A 225 11.38 -4.52 18.55
CA SER A 225 11.61 -4.52 20.00
C SER A 225 11.48 -5.90 20.61
N LEU A 226 10.60 -6.76 20.06
CA LEU A 226 10.47 -8.16 20.44
C LEU A 226 11.65 -9.01 19.95
N SER A 227 12.22 -8.70 18.78
CA SER A 227 13.42 -9.34 18.24
C SER A 227 14.73 -8.72 18.75
N GLY A 228 14.66 -7.85 19.77
CA GLY A 228 15.72 -6.91 20.13
C GLY A 228 15.95 -6.67 21.63
N THR A 229 15.87 -7.71 22.48
CA THR A 229 16.65 -7.73 23.74
C THR A 229 17.65 -8.86 23.71
N GLY A 230 18.60 -8.77 22.76
CA GLY A 230 19.86 -9.49 22.80
C GLY A 230 20.88 -8.69 23.60
N ASN A 231 21.02 -9.02 24.88
CA ASN A 231 22.28 -8.97 25.63
C ASN A 231 22.47 -10.33 26.31
#